data_AF-A0A3D0N8Q6-F1
#
_entry.id   AF-A0A3D0N8Q6-F1
#
_cell.length_a   1.000
_cell.length_b   1.000
_cell.length_c   1.000
_cell.angle_alpha   90.00
_cell.angle_beta   90.00
_cell.angle_gamma   90.00
#
_symmetry.space_group_name_H-M   'P 1'
#
loop_
_entity.id
_entity.type
_entity.pdbx_description
1 polymer ?
#
loop_
_entity_poly.entity_id
_entity_poly.type
_entity_poly.pdbx_seq_one_letter_code
_entity_poly.pdbx_strand_id
1 'polypeptide(L)'
;MKRMLSSIKAKRAGIAGAWLIVAFTALAGAAAMSFDLGRLAIAVQRCQDIADSAALAGATRLPYETPARTAALQTAAANAAEGAGWPVEVTNADITFVGPNGTVDDYTLGPWAQGLKVTARASVDFSFSRTFGILGTEAEPSCIVIRGPVEGIPIATMWIAHNTPLVYGEQINMLMADGPHYANIPGSFGFLQEPPGCTADWFKLLQAYGLTATDIETSFVNIGDSVFAKTGVNVGNFKSALKVDQGKARLERALAVGGKWEHDTFTDYHPDNPRIMLVPLVTFLGDTGSNAEFRIEKFGAFWLEGINQGQKEIWGRFIEFDFPGGDPNSQLTYSSGIFATEMVR
;
A
#
# COMPACT_ATOMS: atom_id res chain seq x y z
N MET A 1 -44.98 71.29 33.04
CA MET A 1 -44.93 69.94 32.42
C MET A 1 -43.87 69.76 31.31
N LYS A 2 -43.66 70.70 30.37
CA LYS A 2 -42.65 70.54 29.29
C LYS A 2 -41.18 70.36 29.75
N ARG A 3 -40.79 70.94 30.90
CA ARG A 3 -39.41 70.82 31.45
C ARG A 3 -39.11 69.44 32.09
N MET A 4 -40.11 68.69 32.51
CA MET A 4 -39.91 67.38 33.17
C MET A 4 -39.70 66.24 32.17
N LEU A 5 -40.36 66.30 31.01
CA LEU A 5 -40.18 65.34 29.89
C LEU A 5 -38.83 65.49 29.18
N SER A 6 -38.22 66.67 29.22
CA SER A 6 -36.88 66.94 28.67
C SER A 6 -35.76 66.30 29.50
N SER A 7 -35.90 66.25 30.82
CA SER A 7 -34.85 65.72 31.72
C SER A 7 -34.80 64.17 31.73
N ILE A 8 -35.92 63.51 31.45
CA ILE A 8 -35.99 62.03 31.35
C ILE A 8 -35.39 61.55 30.01
N LYS A 9 -35.52 62.31 28.91
CA LYS A 9 -34.84 62.01 27.64
C LYS A 9 -33.31 62.14 27.72
N ALA A 10 -32.79 63.02 28.58
CA ALA A 10 -31.35 63.25 28.72
C ALA A 10 -30.62 62.17 29.55
N LYS A 11 -31.28 61.52 30.53
CA LYS A 11 -30.62 60.56 31.44
C LYS A 11 -30.48 59.13 30.89
N ARG A 12 -31.25 58.73 29.87
CA ARG A 12 -31.14 57.40 29.23
C ARG A 12 -30.29 57.39 27.96
N ALA A 13 -29.99 58.56 27.40
CA ALA A 13 -29.19 58.70 26.18
C ALA A 13 -27.72 58.24 26.36
N GLY A 14 -27.15 58.39 27.56
CA GLY A 14 -25.76 57.97 27.85
C GLY A 14 -25.57 56.46 27.99
N ILE A 15 -26.54 55.76 28.61
CA ILE A 15 -26.46 54.29 28.80
C ILE A 15 -26.63 53.56 27.47
N ALA A 16 -27.58 54.01 26.63
CA ALA A 16 -27.76 53.45 25.30
C ALA A 16 -26.51 53.64 24.42
N GLY A 17 -25.83 54.79 24.52
CA GLY A 17 -24.57 55.04 23.82
C GLY A 17 -23.43 54.13 24.29
N ALA A 18 -23.30 53.90 25.60
CA ALA A 18 -22.29 52.98 26.14
C ALA A 18 -22.49 51.53 25.64
N TRP A 19 -23.73 51.02 25.68
CA TRP A 19 -24.04 49.69 25.13
C TRP A 19 -23.84 49.60 23.63
N LEU A 20 -24.15 50.67 22.88
CA LEU A 20 -23.90 50.75 21.45
C LEU A 20 -22.40 50.60 21.15
N ILE A 21 -21.53 51.30 21.89
CA ILE A 21 -20.08 51.22 21.71
C ILE A 21 -19.60 49.80 21.97
N VAL A 22 -19.99 49.20 23.10
CA VAL A 22 -19.61 47.81 23.44
C VAL A 22 -20.08 46.83 22.36
N ALA A 23 -21.33 46.97 21.89
CA ALA A 23 -21.88 46.12 20.85
C ALA A 23 -21.16 46.29 19.50
N PHE A 24 -20.85 47.53 19.10
CA PHE A 24 -20.10 47.79 17.86
C PHE A 24 -18.66 47.27 17.96
N THR A 25 -18.00 47.39 19.11
CA THR A 25 -16.67 46.81 19.32
C THR A 25 -16.72 45.29 19.24
N ALA A 26 -17.74 44.65 19.85
CA ALA A 26 -17.92 43.20 19.76
C ALA A 26 -18.18 42.74 18.31
N LEU A 27 -19.05 43.44 17.58
CA LEU A 27 -19.34 43.14 16.17
C LEU A 27 -18.13 43.37 15.27
N ALA A 28 -17.38 44.45 15.48
CA ALA A 28 -16.15 44.70 14.74
C ALA A 28 -15.09 43.62 15.00
N GLY A 29 -14.95 43.17 16.25
CA GLY A 29 -14.05 42.06 16.59
C GLY A 29 -14.47 40.73 15.96
N ALA A 30 -15.76 40.42 15.96
CA ALA A 30 -16.29 39.22 15.30
C ALA A 30 -16.09 39.26 13.77
N ALA A 31 -16.32 40.42 13.14
CA ALA A 31 -16.07 40.61 11.71
C ALA A 31 -14.58 40.44 11.37
N ALA A 32 -13.70 41.02 12.17
CA ALA A 32 -12.26 40.96 11.95
C ALA A 32 -11.68 39.53 12.15
N MET A 33 -12.18 38.78 13.13
CA MET A 33 -11.87 37.35 13.28
C MET A 33 -12.38 36.52 12.09
N SER A 34 -13.56 36.86 11.55
CA SER A 34 -14.10 36.19 10.35
C SER A 34 -13.21 36.39 9.13
N PHE A 35 -12.55 37.55 8.99
CA PHE A 35 -11.54 37.77 7.94
C PHE A 35 -10.30 36.91 8.13
N ASP A 36 -9.75 36.81 9.34
CA ASP A 36 -8.57 35.97 9.61
C ASP A 36 -8.86 34.49 9.31
N LEU A 37 -10.02 33.99 9.78
CA LEU A 37 -10.45 32.62 9.51
C LEU A 37 -10.74 32.39 8.02
N GLY A 38 -11.32 33.38 7.33
CA GLY A 38 -11.55 33.32 5.89
C GLY A 38 -10.26 33.23 5.08
N ARG A 39 -9.23 33.99 5.46
CA ARG A 39 -7.90 33.91 4.84
C ARG A 39 -7.24 32.55 5.08
N LEU A 40 -7.33 32.03 6.29
CA LEU A 40 -6.83 30.69 6.61
C LEU A 40 -7.55 29.61 5.79
N ALA A 41 -8.88 29.68 5.70
CA ALA A 41 -9.67 28.72 4.92
C ALA A 41 -9.29 28.73 3.43
N ILE A 42 -9.06 29.91 2.83
CA ILE A 42 -8.61 30.02 1.44
C ILE A 42 -7.20 29.44 1.27
N ALA A 43 -6.28 29.71 2.21
CA ALA A 43 -4.93 29.16 2.16
C ALA A 43 -4.94 27.63 2.26
N VAL A 44 -5.71 27.07 3.21
CA VAL A 44 -5.87 25.61 3.38
C VAL A 44 -6.46 24.98 2.12
N GLN A 45 -7.53 25.56 1.55
CA GLN A 45 -8.13 25.04 0.31
C GLN A 45 -7.11 25.02 -0.83
N ARG A 46 -6.36 26.12 -1.03
CA ARG A 46 -5.37 26.20 -2.09
C ARG A 46 -4.22 25.21 -1.89
N CYS A 47 -3.75 25.03 -0.66
CA CYS A 47 -2.76 24.03 -0.32
C CYS A 47 -3.28 22.61 -0.61
N GLN A 48 -4.53 22.30 -0.26
CA GLN A 48 -5.14 21.00 -0.54
C GLN A 48 -5.21 20.72 -2.04
N ASP A 49 -5.71 21.66 -2.85
CA ASP A 49 -5.81 21.49 -4.30
C ASP A 49 -4.43 21.20 -4.94
N ILE A 50 -3.38 21.88 -4.45
CA ILE A 50 -1.99 21.67 -4.89
C ILE A 50 -1.46 20.31 -4.40
N ALA A 51 -1.71 19.94 -3.14
CA ALA A 51 -1.32 18.65 -2.59
C ALA A 51 -1.97 17.49 -3.35
N ASP A 52 -3.27 17.57 -3.65
CA ASP A 52 -4.04 16.55 -4.37
C ASP A 52 -3.52 16.34 -5.79
N SER A 53 -3.34 17.44 -6.53
CA SER A 53 -2.83 17.39 -7.90
C SER A 53 -1.39 16.88 -7.96
N ALA A 54 -0.52 17.32 -7.05
CA ALA A 54 0.86 16.87 -6.96
C ALA A 54 0.95 15.39 -6.55
N ALA A 55 0.15 14.95 -5.59
CA ALA A 55 0.08 13.55 -5.17
C ALA A 55 -0.40 12.68 -6.34
N LEU A 56 -1.48 13.06 -7.03
CA LEU A 56 -2.00 12.32 -8.19
C LEU A 56 -0.95 12.22 -9.31
N ALA A 57 -0.26 13.31 -9.63
CA ALA A 57 0.81 13.30 -10.63
C ALA A 57 1.95 12.35 -10.23
N GLY A 58 2.38 12.39 -8.97
CA GLY A 58 3.38 11.48 -8.43
C GLY A 58 2.93 10.02 -8.44
N ALA A 59 1.66 9.75 -8.15
CA ALA A 59 1.07 8.40 -8.14
C ALA A 59 1.27 7.68 -9.47
N THR A 60 1.14 8.39 -10.60
CA THR A 60 1.30 7.81 -11.95
C THR A 60 2.69 7.22 -12.20
N ARG A 61 3.69 7.60 -11.40
CA ARG A 61 5.08 7.19 -11.54
C ARG A 61 5.58 6.27 -10.42
N LEU A 62 4.80 6.05 -9.36
CA LEU A 62 5.07 4.97 -8.40
C LEU A 62 5.17 3.63 -9.16
N PRO A 63 6.00 2.66 -8.74
CA PRO A 63 6.86 2.62 -7.55
C PRO A 63 8.18 3.40 -7.67
N TYR A 64 8.43 4.07 -8.80
CA TYR A 64 9.72 4.69 -9.08
C TYR A 64 9.82 6.07 -8.38
N GLU A 65 10.48 6.13 -7.22
CA GLU A 65 10.49 7.33 -6.37
C GLU A 65 11.02 8.59 -7.07
N THR A 66 12.14 8.50 -7.81
CA THR A 66 12.74 9.65 -8.49
C THR A 66 11.80 10.30 -9.50
N PRO A 67 11.24 9.57 -10.49
CA PRO A 67 10.27 10.16 -11.42
C PRO A 67 8.95 10.56 -10.73
N ALA A 68 8.51 9.85 -9.68
CA ALA A 68 7.33 10.25 -8.91
C ALA A 68 7.52 11.58 -8.19
N ARG A 69 8.65 11.76 -7.51
CA ARG A 69 9.01 13.02 -6.86
C ARG A 69 9.12 14.15 -7.87
N THR A 70 9.73 13.88 -9.01
CA THR A 70 9.89 14.87 -10.10
C THR A 70 8.52 15.30 -10.61
N ALA A 71 7.61 14.36 -10.90
CA ALA A 71 6.27 14.66 -11.37
C ALA A 71 5.47 15.47 -10.33
N ALA A 72 5.50 15.06 -9.05
CA ALA A 72 4.81 15.76 -7.98
C ALA A 72 5.28 17.22 -7.82
N LEU A 73 6.61 17.44 -7.81
CA LEU A 73 7.17 18.79 -7.68
C LEU A 73 6.89 19.67 -8.91
N GLN A 74 6.97 19.10 -10.12
CA GLN A 74 6.66 19.84 -11.35
C GLN A 74 5.18 20.28 -11.37
N THR A 75 4.26 19.38 -11.00
CA THR A 75 2.84 19.71 -10.91
C THR A 75 2.57 20.72 -9.80
N ALA A 76 3.16 20.55 -8.61
CA ALA A 76 3.02 21.51 -7.53
C ALA A 76 3.51 22.92 -7.92
N ALA A 77 4.69 23.02 -8.56
CA ALA A 77 5.25 24.29 -9.02
C ALA A 77 4.41 24.93 -10.12
N ALA A 78 3.90 24.15 -11.07
CA ALA A 78 3.02 24.65 -12.13
C ALA A 78 1.72 25.23 -11.54
N ASN A 79 1.09 24.52 -10.61
CA ASN A 79 -0.13 24.97 -9.95
C ASN A 79 0.12 26.15 -9.00
N ALA A 80 1.24 26.18 -8.29
CA ALA A 80 1.62 27.31 -7.44
C ALA A 80 1.89 28.59 -8.26
N ALA A 81 2.40 28.47 -9.48
CA ALA A 81 2.67 29.59 -10.38
C ALA A 81 1.42 30.09 -11.13
N GLU A 82 0.31 29.34 -11.09
CA GLU A 82 -0.91 29.72 -11.80
C GLU A 82 -1.70 30.79 -11.03
N GLY A 83 -1.72 32.01 -11.60
CA GLY A 83 -2.51 33.14 -11.11
C GLY A 83 -1.87 33.92 -9.96
N ALA A 84 -2.59 34.91 -9.46
CA ALA A 84 -2.22 35.68 -8.26
C ALA A 84 -2.76 35.03 -6.98
N GLY A 85 -2.67 33.69 -6.90
CA GLY A 85 -3.17 32.90 -5.79
C GLY A 85 -2.36 33.08 -4.50
N TRP A 86 -2.85 32.49 -3.41
CA TRP A 86 -2.08 32.39 -2.17
C TRP A 86 -0.77 31.62 -2.43
N PRO A 87 0.40 32.10 -1.99
CA PRO A 87 1.67 31.41 -2.22
C PRO A 87 1.68 30.10 -1.44
N VAL A 88 1.90 29.00 -2.16
CA VAL A 88 2.00 27.65 -1.60
C VAL A 88 3.36 27.06 -1.97
N GLU A 89 4.00 26.41 -1.00
CA GLU A 89 5.28 25.77 -1.15
C GLU A 89 5.15 24.25 -0.97
N VAL A 90 5.80 23.51 -1.87
CA VAL A 90 6.02 22.06 -1.75
C VAL A 90 7.48 21.81 -2.12
N THR A 91 8.20 21.15 -1.22
CA THR A 91 9.62 20.84 -1.37
C THR A 91 9.87 19.33 -1.29
N ASN A 92 11.11 18.91 -1.50
CA ASN A 92 11.49 17.51 -1.37
C ASN A 92 11.18 16.92 0.02
N ALA A 93 11.29 17.72 1.08
CA ALA A 93 11.03 17.28 2.46
C ALA A 93 9.54 17.01 2.73
N ASP A 94 8.66 17.62 1.93
CA ASP A 94 7.22 17.50 2.07
C ASP A 94 6.63 16.26 1.37
N ILE A 95 7.50 15.50 0.69
CA ILE A 95 7.14 14.30 -0.08
C ILE A 95 7.74 13.07 0.59
N THR A 96 6.86 12.25 1.17
CA THR A 96 7.22 11.01 1.84
C THR A 96 6.70 9.81 1.05
N PHE A 97 7.56 8.81 0.87
CA PHE A 97 7.24 7.55 0.20
C PHE A 97 7.05 6.47 1.24
N VAL A 98 6.05 5.61 1.02
CA VAL A 98 5.77 4.47 1.89
C VAL A 98 5.79 3.22 1.04
N GLY A 99 6.70 2.31 1.39
CA GLY A 99 6.87 1.04 0.69
C GLY A 99 5.80 0.00 1.06
N PRO A 100 5.89 -1.19 0.47
CA PRO A 100 4.91 -2.25 0.70
C PRO A 100 4.90 -2.71 2.16
N ASN A 101 3.73 -3.08 2.68
CA ASN A 101 3.48 -3.37 4.09
C ASN A 101 3.79 -2.21 5.06
N GLY A 102 4.14 -1.02 4.55
CA GLY A 102 4.31 0.18 5.36
C GLY A 102 2.96 0.74 5.80
N THR A 103 3.00 1.64 6.77
CA THR A 103 1.81 2.36 7.24
C THR A 103 1.97 3.85 6.93
N VAL A 104 0.94 4.44 6.34
CA VAL A 104 0.82 5.88 6.11
C VAL A 104 -0.40 6.38 6.89
N ASP A 105 -0.16 7.23 7.87
CA ASP A 105 -1.15 7.63 8.87
C ASP A 105 -1.84 6.40 9.50
N ASP A 106 -3.14 6.20 9.30
CA ASP A 106 -3.90 5.05 9.84
C ASP A 106 -4.06 3.90 8.81
N TYR A 107 -3.48 4.01 7.61
CA TYR A 107 -3.66 3.05 6.53
C TYR A 107 -2.40 2.19 6.31
N THR A 108 -2.56 0.86 6.39
CA THR A 108 -1.49 -0.09 6.08
C THR A 108 -1.56 -0.54 4.62
N LEU A 109 -0.46 -0.38 3.91
CA LEU A 109 -0.33 -0.73 2.50
C LEU A 109 -0.21 -2.25 2.33
N GLY A 110 -0.70 -2.76 1.20
CA GLY A 110 -0.45 -4.15 0.83
C GLY A 110 0.99 -4.45 0.43
N PRO A 111 1.35 -5.75 0.33
CA PRO A 111 2.72 -6.22 0.11
C PRO A 111 3.30 -5.89 -1.27
N TRP A 112 2.50 -5.34 -2.19
CA TRP A 112 2.98 -4.77 -3.46
C TRP A 112 2.48 -3.34 -3.71
N ALA A 113 1.80 -2.74 -2.74
CA ALA A 113 1.34 -1.36 -2.84
C ALA A 113 2.45 -0.38 -2.47
N GLN A 114 2.39 0.81 -3.05
CA GLN A 114 3.28 1.93 -2.77
C GLN A 114 2.44 3.16 -2.46
N GLY A 115 2.91 3.95 -1.50
CA GLY A 115 2.25 5.16 -1.03
C GLY A 115 3.11 6.38 -1.30
N LEU A 116 2.44 7.49 -1.55
CA LEU A 116 3.04 8.81 -1.62
C LEU A 116 2.18 9.77 -0.81
N LYS A 117 2.79 10.46 0.14
CA LYS A 117 2.16 11.57 0.87
C LYS A 117 2.84 12.87 0.50
N VAL A 118 2.05 13.83 0.02
CA VAL A 118 2.49 15.17 -0.34
C VAL A 118 1.87 16.16 0.64
N THR A 119 2.70 16.97 1.29
CA THR A 119 2.27 18.05 2.18
C THR A 119 2.49 19.39 1.49
N ALA A 120 1.51 20.28 1.53
CA ALA A 120 1.62 21.62 0.98
C ALA A 120 1.59 22.64 2.11
N ARG A 121 2.46 23.65 2.04
CA ARG A 121 2.64 24.64 3.10
C ARG A 121 2.33 26.04 2.63
N ALA A 122 1.63 26.82 3.46
CA ALA A 122 1.42 28.25 3.22
C ALA A 122 1.37 29.04 4.53
N SER A 123 2.16 30.10 4.59
CA SER A 123 2.13 31.05 5.71
C SER A 123 0.90 31.96 5.63
N VAL A 124 0.18 32.07 6.73
CA VAL A 124 -1.00 32.93 6.91
C VAL A 124 -0.77 33.96 7.99
N ASP A 125 -0.55 35.19 7.57
CA ASP A 125 -0.49 36.33 8.49
C ASP A 125 -1.90 36.78 8.90
N PHE A 126 -2.18 36.72 10.20
CA PHE A 126 -3.43 37.25 10.74
C PHE A 126 -3.37 38.76 10.86
N SER A 127 -4.49 39.42 10.62
CA SER A 127 -4.60 40.88 10.72
C SER A 127 -5.17 41.30 12.07
N PHE A 128 -6.24 40.65 12.53
CA PHE A 128 -6.92 41.02 13.77
C PHE A 128 -6.34 40.32 15.00
N SER A 129 -6.09 39.02 14.87
CA SER A 129 -5.56 38.16 15.92
C SER A 129 -4.17 38.62 16.42
N ARG A 130 -3.46 39.42 15.61
CA ARG A 130 -2.25 40.15 15.99
C ARG A 130 -2.42 41.03 17.22
N THR A 131 -3.60 41.61 17.41
CA THR A 131 -3.94 42.44 18.58
C THR A 131 -3.90 41.63 19.88
N PHE A 132 -4.08 40.31 19.78
CA PHE A 132 -4.01 39.36 20.90
C PHE A 132 -2.68 38.60 20.96
N GLY A 133 -1.67 39.03 20.17
CA GLY A 133 -0.34 38.40 20.13
C GLY A 133 -0.23 37.20 19.20
N ILE A 134 -1.27 36.86 18.43
CA ILE A 134 -1.24 35.76 17.45
C ILE A 134 -0.90 36.35 16.08
N LEU A 135 0.34 36.16 15.63
CA LEU A 135 0.85 36.84 14.44
C LEU A 135 0.42 36.20 13.11
N GLY A 136 0.18 34.90 13.14
CA GLY A 136 -0.18 34.08 11.98
C GLY A 136 -0.12 32.59 12.33
N THR A 137 -0.33 31.76 11.32
CA THR A 137 -0.19 30.31 11.37
C THR A 137 0.30 29.80 10.03
N GLU A 138 0.80 28.56 9.99
CA GLU A 138 1.07 27.85 8.75
C GLU A 138 -0.08 26.88 8.46
N ALA A 139 -0.54 26.84 7.20
CA ALA A 139 -1.46 25.83 6.72
C ALA A 139 -0.65 24.67 6.15
N GLU A 140 -0.89 23.44 6.65
CA GLU A 140 -0.13 22.24 6.27
C GLU A 140 -1.01 21.03 5.89
N PRO A 141 -2.00 21.18 4.98
CA PRO A 141 -2.76 20.02 4.53
C PRO A 141 -1.89 19.06 3.71
N SER A 142 -2.28 17.78 3.72
CA SER A 142 -1.59 16.72 2.99
C SER A 142 -2.55 15.83 2.23
N CYS A 143 -2.09 15.28 1.11
CA CYS A 143 -2.80 14.27 0.35
C CYS A 143 -1.98 12.97 0.34
N ILE A 144 -2.66 11.84 0.52
CA ILE A 144 -2.09 10.50 0.41
C ILE A 144 -2.68 9.83 -0.82
N VAL A 145 -1.81 9.26 -1.64
CA VAL A 145 -2.18 8.40 -2.76
C VAL A 145 -1.49 7.06 -2.62
N ILE A 146 -2.21 6.01 -3.00
CA ILE A 146 -1.72 4.64 -2.95
C ILE A 146 -1.87 4.05 -4.34
N ARG A 147 -0.80 3.42 -4.83
CA ARG A 147 -0.80 2.62 -6.05
C ARG A 147 -0.56 1.17 -5.67
N GLY A 148 -1.54 0.32 -5.92
CA GLY A 148 -1.44 -1.13 -5.79
C GLY A 148 -1.88 -1.83 -7.07
N PRO A 149 -1.64 -3.15 -7.17
CA PRO A 149 -2.20 -3.95 -8.24
C PRO A 149 -3.73 -3.99 -8.15
N VAL A 150 -4.39 -3.98 -9.31
CA VAL A 150 -5.85 -4.12 -9.41
C VAL A 150 -6.26 -5.60 -9.43
N GLU A 151 -5.40 -6.45 -9.99
CA GLU A 151 -5.62 -7.89 -10.09
C GLU A 151 -4.27 -8.63 -10.15
N GLY A 152 -4.33 -9.93 -9.83
CA GLY A 152 -3.22 -10.85 -9.95
C GLY A 152 -2.25 -10.78 -8.78
N ILE A 153 -1.30 -11.70 -8.79
CA ILE A 153 -0.21 -11.74 -7.82
C ILE A 153 1.11 -12.09 -8.52
N PRO A 154 2.26 -11.65 -8.02
CA PRO A 154 3.57 -12.18 -8.42
C PRO A 154 3.60 -13.69 -8.25
N ILE A 155 3.96 -14.38 -9.32
CA ILE A 155 4.01 -15.85 -9.34
C ILE A 155 5.01 -16.39 -8.32
N ALA A 156 4.55 -17.23 -7.39
CA ALA A 156 5.43 -18.22 -6.78
C ALA A 156 5.69 -19.29 -7.84
N THR A 157 6.95 -19.54 -8.18
CA THR A 157 7.34 -20.49 -9.24
C THR A 157 7.17 -21.97 -8.84
N MET A 158 6.27 -22.24 -7.89
CA MET A 158 5.79 -23.55 -7.47
C MET A 158 4.30 -23.67 -7.74
N TRP A 159 3.81 -24.87 -7.97
CA TRP A 159 2.38 -25.11 -8.16
C TRP A 159 1.89 -26.34 -7.40
N ILE A 160 0.58 -26.40 -7.20
CA ILE A 160 -0.13 -27.54 -6.63
C ILE A 160 -1.42 -27.78 -7.44
N ALA A 161 -1.89 -29.03 -7.57
CA ALA A 161 -3.07 -29.30 -8.39
C ALA A 161 -4.31 -28.57 -7.82
N HIS A 162 -5.13 -27.97 -8.68
CA HIS A 162 -6.28 -27.15 -8.27
C HIS A 162 -7.32 -27.91 -7.44
N ASN A 163 -7.45 -29.21 -7.66
CA ASN A 163 -8.35 -30.10 -6.94
C ASN A 163 -7.84 -30.51 -5.55
N THR A 164 -6.63 -30.10 -5.17
CA THR A 164 -6.13 -30.26 -3.81
C THR A 164 -7.01 -29.46 -2.85
N PRO A 165 -7.63 -30.10 -1.85
CA PRO A 165 -8.41 -29.38 -0.84
C PRO A 165 -7.52 -28.41 -0.06
N LEU A 166 -7.99 -27.17 0.11
CA LEU A 166 -7.35 -26.18 0.97
C LEU A 166 -7.75 -26.44 2.43
N VAL A 167 -7.16 -27.47 3.05
CA VAL A 167 -7.35 -27.74 4.48
C VAL A 167 -6.33 -26.91 5.26
N TYR A 168 -6.80 -25.83 5.89
CA TYR A 168 -5.93 -24.91 6.63
C TYR A 168 -5.33 -25.56 7.87
N GLY A 169 -4.05 -25.31 8.11
CA GLY A 169 -3.31 -25.83 9.25
C GLY A 169 -2.88 -27.30 9.13
N GLU A 170 -3.29 -28.04 8.10
CA GLU A 170 -2.82 -29.41 7.86
C GLU A 170 -1.48 -29.41 7.11
N GLN A 171 -0.54 -30.23 7.57
CA GLN A 171 0.78 -30.33 6.97
C GLN A 171 0.74 -31.22 5.72
N ILE A 172 1.23 -30.68 4.61
CA ILE A 172 1.29 -31.36 3.32
C ILE A 172 2.68 -31.26 2.70
N ASN A 173 3.02 -32.24 1.86
CA ASN A 173 4.17 -32.12 0.98
C ASN A 173 3.73 -31.42 -0.31
N MET A 174 4.31 -30.25 -0.56
CA MET A 174 4.06 -29.47 -1.77
C MET A 174 4.68 -30.08 -3.02
N LEU A 175 5.79 -30.80 -2.87
CA LEU A 175 6.42 -31.42 -4.01
C LEU A 175 5.53 -32.61 -4.41
N MET A 176 4.77 -32.43 -5.49
CA MET A 176 3.93 -33.49 -6.09
C MET A 176 4.80 -34.53 -6.82
N ALA A 177 5.80 -35.10 -6.13
CA ALA A 177 6.62 -36.16 -6.67
C ALA A 177 5.80 -37.45 -6.90
N ASP A 178 4.83 -37.73 -6.00
CA ASP A 178 4.14 -39.03 -5.91
C ASP A 178 2.59 -38.95 -5.86
N GLY A 179 1.93 -37.84 -6.25
CA GLY A 179 0.44 -37.79 -6.34
C GLY A 179 -0.14 -36.53 -6.99
N PRO A 180 -1.47 -36.44 -7.23
CA PRO A 180 -2.23 -37.33 -8.11
C PRO A 180 -1.71 -37.21 -9.54
N HIS A 181 -1.28 -38.34 -10.12
CA HIS A 181 -0.75 -38.37 -11.48
C HIS A 181 -1.88 -38.09 -12.49
N TYR A 182 -1.97 -36.88 -13.02
CA TYR A 182 -2.55 -36.75 -14.36
C TYR A 182 -1.61 -37.52 -15.30
N ALA A 183 -2.17 -38.42 -16.09
CA ALA A 183 -1.39 -39.15 -17.09
C ALA A 183 -0.64 -38.14 -17.96
N ASN A 184 0.69 -38.29 -18.06
CA ASN A 184 1.59 -37.45 -18.85
C ASN A 184 2.03 -36.11 -18.24
N ILE A 185 1.88 -35.87 -16.92
CA ILE A 185 2.55 -34.70 -16.31
C ILE A 185 4.07 -34.84 -16.50
N PRO A 186 4.73 -33.87 -17.13
CA PRO A 186 6.17 -33.93 -17.33
C PRO A 186 6.89 -33.79 -16.00
N GLY A 187 8.11 -34.31 -15.91
CA GLY A 187 8.96 -34.24 -14.72
C GLY A 187 9.44 -32.83 -14.32
N SER A 188 8.53 -31.86 -14.25
CA SER A 188 8.75 -30.51 -13.69
C SER A 188 8.56 -30.47 -12.17
N PHE A 189 8.17 -31.60 -11.54
CA PHE A 189 8.14 -31.83 -10.09
C PHE A 189 7.57 -30.65 -9.27
N GLY A 190 6.52 -29.98 -9.75
CA GLY A 190 5.88 -28.89 -9.02
C GLY A 190 6.44 -27.48 -9.27
N PHE A 191 7.22 -27.24 -10.33
CA PHE A 191 7.76 -25.91 -10.65
C PHE A 191 7.23 -25.31 -11.96
N LEU A 192 6.98 -24.01 -11.93
CA LEU A 192 6.54 -23.19 -13.06
C LEU A 192 7.67 -22.30 -13.55
N GLN A 193 7.68 -22.00 -14.86
CA GLN A 193 8.56 -21.01 -15.47
C GLN A 193 8.12 -19.60 -15.09
N GLU A 194 9.09 -18.70 -15.19
CA GLU A 194 8.85 -17.26 -15.23
C GLU A 194 7.86 -16.89 -16.37
N PRO A 195 6.90 -15.98 -16.14
CA PRO A 195 5.99 -15.51 -17.17
C PRO A 195 6.73 -14.87 -18.35
N PRO A 196 6.18 -14.90 -19.58
CA PRO A 196 6.78 -14.23 -20.72
C PRO A 196 7.04 -12.74 -20.43
N GLY A 197 8.29 -12.31 -20.62
CA GLY A 197 8.69 -10.91 -20.38
C GLY A 197 9.06 -10.59 -18.92
N CYS A 198 9.02 -11.57 -18.01
CA CYS A 198 9.49 -11.39 -16.64
C CYS A 198 10.98 -11.06 -16.60
N THR A 199 11.37 -10.04 -15.83
CA THR A 199 12.78 -9.62 -15.72
C THR A 199 13.56 -10.39 -14.66
N ALA A 200 12.87 -11.05 -13.71
CA ALA A 200 13.50 -11.91 -12.71
C ALA A 200 13.57 -13.35 -13.20
N ASP A 201 14.71 -14.00 -12.94
CA ASP A 201 14.82 -15.43 -13.17
C ASP A 201 14.01 -16.25 -12.16
N TRP A 202 13.76 -17.51 -12.54
CA TRP A 202 13.04 -18.49 -11.73
C TRP A 202 13.55 -18.61 -10.28
N PHE A 203 14.86 -18.57 -10.07
CA PHE A 203 15.47 -18.80 -8.76
C PHE A 203 15.22 -17.61 -7.84
N LYS A 204 15.36 -16.40 -8.39
CA LYS A 204 15.07 -15.14 -7.69
C LYS A 204 13.59 -15.03 -7.32
N LEU A 205 12.69 -15.42 -8.22
CA LEU A 205 11.25 -15.50 -7.93
C LEU A 205 10.94 -16.52 -6.82
N LEU A 206 11.58 -17.70 -6.88
CA LEU A 206 11.40 -18.72 -5.84
C LEU A 206 11.89 -18.24 -4.47
N GLN A 207 13.00 -17.51 -4.41
CA GLN A 207 13.51 -16.89 -3.18
C GLN A 207 12.64 -15.75 -2.66
N ALA A 208 11.95 -15.04 -3.57
CA ALA A 208 11.33 -13.73 -3.33
C ALA A 208 12.26 -12.79 -2.52
N TYR A 209 13.49 -12.65 -2.99
CA TYR A 209 14.51 -11.82 -2.37
C TYR A 209 15.21 -10.94 -3.40
N GLY A 210 15.43 -9.67 -3.04
CA GLY A 210 16.11 -8.70 -3.90
C GLY A 210 15.37 -8.39 -5.21
N LEU A 211 14.05 -8.65 -5.26
CA LEU A 211 13.20 -8.30 -6.40
C LEU A 211 13.09 -6.78 -6.51
N THR A 212 13.32 -6.26 -7.71
CA THR A 212 13.06 -4.86 -8.03
C THR A 212 11.57 -4.64 -8.25
N ALA A 213 11.12 -3.39 -8.26
CA ALA A 213 9.76 -3.05 -8.65
C ALA A 213 9.35 -3.66 -10.01
N THR A 214 10.22 -3.56 -11.01
CA THR A 214 9.99 -4.12 -12.35
C THR A 214 9.91 -5.65 -12.35
N ASP A 215 10.72 -6.31 -11.51
CA ASP A 215 10.65 -7.77 -11.35
C ASP A 215 9.28 -8.19 -10.82
N ILE A 216 8.76 -7.47 -9.82
CA ILE A 216 7.43 -7.73 -9.26
C ILE A 216 6.37 -7.47 -10.33
N GLU A 217 6.36 -6.29 -10.96
CA GLU A 217 5.39 -5.89 -12.01
C GLU A 217 5.32 -6.90 -13.17
N THR A 218 6.46 -7.39 -13.66
CA THR A 218 6.53 -8.31 -14.80
C THR A 218 6.31 -9.78 -14.44
N SER A 219 6.19 -10.09 -13.14
CA SER A 219 5.92 -11.44 -12.62
C SER A 219 4.46 -11.68 -12.26
N PHE A 220 3.59 -10.66 -12.39
CA PHE A 220 2.17 -10.79 -12.10
C PHE A 220 1.50 -11.81 -13.02
N VAL A 221 0.70 -12.66 -12.41
CA VAL A 221 -0.18 -13.63 -13.08
C VAL A 221 -1.57 -13.55 -12.48
N ASN A 222 -2.58 -13.79 -13.31
CA ASN A 222 -3.99 -13.75 -12.95
C ASN A 222 -4.60 -15.16 -12.95
N ILE A 223 -5.80 -15.25 -12.39
CA ILE A 223 -6.62 -16.45 -12.56
C ILE A 223 -7.01 -16.57 -14.03
N GLY A 224 -6.89 -17.78 -14.58
CA GLY A 224 -7.14 -18.07 -15.99
C GLY A 224 -5.90 -17.98 -16.87
N ASP A 225 -4.79 -17.39 -16.40
CA ASP A 225 -3.55 -17.33 -17.16
C ASP A 225 -2.93 -18.72 -17.35
N SER A 226 -2.32 -18.92 -18.53
CA SER A 226 -1.53 -20.10 -18.84
C SER A 226 -0.06 -19.88 -18.46
N VAL A 227 0.49 -20.84 -17.73
CA VAL A 227 1.89 -20.87 -17.27
C VAL A 227 2.52 -22.22 -17.60
N PHE A 228 3.84 -22.26 -17.74
CA PHE A 228 4.54 -23.42 -18.31
C PHE A 228 5.44 -24.11 -17.29
N ALA A 229 5.67 -25.42 -17.43
CA ALA A 229 6.55 -26.21 -16.57
C ALA A 229 8.02 -25.75 -16.61
N LYS A 230 8.66 -25.52 -15.45
CA LYS A 230 10.13 -25.37 -15.40
C LYS A 230 10.77 -26.76 -15.38
N THR A 231 11.51 -27.10 -16.43
CA THR A 231 12.28 -28.37 -16.47
C THR A 231 13.70 -28.19 -15.97
N GLY A 232 14.36 -29.30 -15.62
CA GLY A 232 15.77 -29.30 -15.22
C GLY A 232 16.04 -28.77 -13.81
N VAL A 233 15.00 -28.55 -12.99
CA VAL A 233 15.16 -28.14 -11.59
C VAL A 233 15.68 -29.32 -10.76
N ASN A 234 16.84 -29.14 -10.13
CA ASN A 234 17.40 -30.15 -9.22
C ASN A 234 17.17 -29.79 -7.74
N VAL A 235 17.40 -30.76 -6.85
CA VAL A 235 17.22 -30.60 -5.39
C VAL A 235 18.10 -29.49 -4.81
N GLY A 236 19.30 -29.30 -5.36
CA GLY A 236 20.20 -28.22 -4.96
C GLY A 236 19.59 -26.84 -5.24
N ASN A 237 18.99 -26.65 -6.41
CA ASN A 237 18.38 -25.38 -6.80
C ASN A 237 17.27 -24.96 -5.82
N PHE A 238 16.22 -25.77 -5.63
CA PHE A 238 15.12 -25.36 -4.76
C PHE A 238 15.51 -25.34 -3.28
N LYS A 239 16.45 -26.20 -2.84
CA LYS A 239 17.03 -26.13 -1.49
C LYS A 239 17.68 -24.77 -1.26
N SER A 240 18.50 -24.31 -2.19
CA SER A 240 19.16 -23.01 -2.04
C SER A 240 18.16 -21.87 -2.04
N ALA A 241 17.12 -21.92 -2.86
CA ALA A 241 16.11 -20.87 -2.88
C ALA A 241 15.26 -20.82 -1.59
N LEU A 242 14.88 -21.97 -1.06
CA LEU A 242 13.89 -22.06 0.00
C LEU A 242 14.50 -22.26 1.40
N LYS A 243 15.66 -22.93 1.53
CA LYS A 243 16.26 -23.30 2.84
C LYS A 243 17.52 -22.53 3.21
N VAL A 244 18.52 -22.44 2.34
CA VAL A 244 19.82 -21.81 2.69
C VAL A 244 20.57 -21.29 1.47
N ASP A 245 20.86 -19.99 1.44
CA ASP A 245 21.66 -19.32 0.40
C ASP A 245 22.15 -17.95 0.91
N GLN A 246 23.18 -17.95 1.76
CA GLN A 246 23.89 -16.73 2.20
C GLN A 246 22.95 -15.63 2.73
N GLY A 247 21.92 -16.01 3.49
CA GLY A 247 20.92 -15.09 4.05
C GLY A 247 19.81 -14.67 3.09
N LYS A 248 19.70 -15.28 1.89
CA LYS A 248 18.70 -14.93 0.87
C LYS A 248 17.51 -15.89 0.84
N ALA A 249 17.74 -17.14 1.25
CA ALA A 249 16.71 -18.16 1.23
C ALA A 249 15.54 -17.84 2.17
N ARG A 250 14.33 -18.30 1.83
CA ARG A 250 13.12 -18.00 2.60
C ARG A 250 13.21 -18.44 4.08
N LEU A 251 13.51 -19.71 4.34
CA LEU A 251 13.62 -20.23 5.72
C LEU A 251 14.80 -19.62 6.46
N GLU A 252 15.94 -19.41 5.81
CA GLU A 252 17.11 -18.79 6.43
C GLU A 252 16.80 -17.38 6.92
N ARG A 253 16.10 -16.58 6.12
CA ARG A 253 15.65 -15.24 6.51
C ARG A 253 14.61 -15.29 7.64
N ALA A 254 13.64 -16.19 7.52
CA ALA A 254 12.53 -16.27 8.47
C ALA A 254 12.96 -16.83 9.84
N LEU A 255 14.01 -17.65 9.90
CA LEU A 255 14.52 -18.28 11.12
C LEU A 255 15.83 -17.66 11.62
N ALA A 256 16.22 -16.48 11.09
CA ALA A 256 17.41 -15.78 11.54
C ALA A 256 17.29 -15.39 13.02
N VAL A 257 18.30 -15.74 13.82
CA VAL A 257 18.34 -15.44 15.27
C VAL A 257 18.39 -13.93 15.49
N GLY A 258 17.53 -13.42 16.37
CA GLY A 258 17.28 -12.00 16.59
C GLY A 258 16.59 -11.30 15.41
N GLY A 259 16.11 -12.06 14.43
CA GLY A 259 15.44 -11.54 13.24
C GLY A 259 13.99 -11.19 13.51
N LYS A 260 13.41 -10.35 12.65
CA LYS A 260 12.02 -9.89 12.73
C LYS A 260 11.00 -11.03 12.90
N TRP A 261 11.25 -12.17 12.27
CA TRP A 261 10.30 -13.28 12.12
C TRP A 261 10.66 -14.53 12.92
N GLU A 262 11.64 -14.44 13.82
CA GLU A 262 12.22 -15.60 14.53
C GLU A 262 11.16 -16.43 15.26
N HIS A 263 10.16 -15.75 15.84
CA HIS A 263 9.12 -16.37 16.66
C HIS A 263 7.82 -16.62 15.90
N ASP A 264 7.75 -16.29 14.61
CA ASP A 264 6.53 -16.47 13.85
C ASP A 264 6.23 -17.98 13.67
N THR A 265 4.96 -18.31 13.77
CA THR A 265 4.38 -19.64 13.60
C THR A 265 3.31 -19.60 12.51
N PHE A 266 2.77 -20.74 12.08
CA PHE A 266 1.70 -20.74 11.07
C PHE A 266 0.36 -20.16 11.57
N THR A 267 0.23 -19.91 12.87
CA THR A 267 -0.99 -19.35 13.51
C THR A 267 -0.80 -17.93 14.02
N ASP A 268 0.43 -17.46 14.13
CA ASP A 268 0.78 -16.13 14.63
C ASP A 268 2.05 -15.68 13.90
N TYR A 269 1.90 -14.78 12.94
CA TYR A 269 2.95 -14.39 12.03
C TYR A 269 2.79 -12.95 11.56
N HIS A 270 3.92 -12.38 11.14
CA HIS A 270 3.91 -11.14 10.39
C HIS A 270 3.49 -11.40 8.94
N PRO A 271 2.68 -10.52 8.32
CA PRO A 271 2.18 -10.71 6.96
C PRO A 271 3.28 -10.64 5.89
N ASP A 272 4.46 -10.11 6.22
CA ASP A 272 5.61 -10.02 5.32
C ASP A 272 6.64 -11.15 5.51
N ASN A 273 6.29 -12.20 6.27
CA ASN A 273 7.18 -13.31 6.55
C ASN A 273 7.58 -14.06 5.26
N PRO A 274 8.88 -14.30 5.00
CA PRO A 274 9.35 -15.02 3.82
C PRO A 274 8.80 -16.45 3.67
N ARG A 275 8.31 -17.07 4.74
CA ARG A 275 7.67 -18.39 4.73
C ARG A 275 6.32 -18.39 4.02
N ILE A 276 5.66 -17.24 3.92
CA ILE A 276 4.38 -17.10 3.22
C ILE A 276 4.65 -17.10 1.71
N MET A 277 4.13 -18.10 1.03
CA MET A 277 4.21 -18.30 -0.41
C MET A 277 2.81 -18.32 -0.97
N LEU A 278 2.51 -17.42 -1.91
CA LEU A 278 1.21 -17.41 -2.60
C LEU A 278 1.32 -18.31 -3.83
N VAL A 279 0.88 -19.55 -3.68
CA VAL A 279 1.11 -20.63 -4.63
C VAL A 279 -0.08 -20.74 -5.58
N PRO A 280 0.14 -20.75 -6.91
CA PRO A 280 -0.91 -21.08 -7.87
C PRO A 280 -1.37 -22.54 -7.76
N LEU A 281 -2.68 -22.68 -7.74
CA LEU A 281 -3.40 -23.94 -7.83
C LEU A 281 -3.88 -24.12 -9.27
N VAL A 282 -3.35 -25.12 -9.97
CA VAL A 282 -3.42 -25.19 -11.43
C VAL A 282 -4.11 -26.44 -11.98
N THR A 283 -4.64 -26.32 -13.19
CA THR A 283 -5.08 -27.44 -14.04
C THR A 283 -4.05 -27.69 -15.12
N PHE A 284 -3.57 -28.92 -15.24
CA PHE A 284 -2.73 -29.33 -16.38
C PHE A 284 -3.55 -29.40 -17.66
N LEU A 285 -3.10 -28.72 -18.72
CA LEU A 285 -3.79 -28.63 -20.01
C LEU A 285 -3.21 -29.57 -21.08
N GLY A 286 -1.93 -29.97 -20.96
CA GLY A 286 -1.28 -30.88 -21.89
C GLY A 286 0.18 -30.53 -22.20
N ASP A 287 0.72 -31.19 -23.23
CA ASP A 287 2.12 -31.08 -23.69
C ASP A 287 3.17 -31.68 -22.72
N THR A 288 4.45 -31.58 -23.08
CA THR A 288 5.56 -32.21 -22.39
C THR A 288 6.77 -31.29 -22.21
N GLY A 289 7.63 -31.64 -21.27
CA GLY A 289 8.86 -30.90 -20.98
C GLY A 289 8.56 -29.44 -20.60
N SER A 290 9.28 -28.51 -21.20
CA SER A 290 9.16 -27.07 -20.93
C SER A 290 7.88 -26.46 -21.53
N ASN A 291 7.17 -27.18 -22.39
CA ASN A 291 5.93 -26.70 -23.00
C ASN A 291 4.69 -27.17 -22.24
N ALA A 292 4.86 -27.98 -21.19
CA ALA A 292 3.74 -28.44 -20.37
C ALA A 292 2.96 -27.24 -19.83
N GLU A 293 1.70 -27.13 -20.24
CA GLU A 293 0.89 -25.97 -19.98
C GLU A 293 -0.03 -26.22 -18.78
N PHE A 294 -0.15 -25.21 -17.93
CA PHE A 294 -0.99 -25.21 -16.75
C PHE A 294 -1.81 -23.92 -16.73
N ARG A 295 -3.11 -24.05 -16.48
CA ARG A 295 -3.97 -22.89 -16.24
C ARG A 295 -4.10 -22.64 -14.75
N ILE A 296 -3.92 -21.40 -14.34
CA ILE A 296 -4.16 -20.98 -12.95
C ILE A 296 -5.67 -20.96 -12.69
N GLU A 297 -6.14 -21.76 -11.74
CA GLU A 297 -7.56 -21.79 -11.36
C GLU A 297 -7.83 -20.96 -10.10
N LYS A 298 -6.86 -20.95 -9.18
CA LYS A 298 -6.90 -20.18 -7.93
C LYS A 298 -5.49 -20.05 -7.35
N PHE A 299 -5.35 -19.33 -6.25
CA PHE A 299 -4.13 -19.29 -5.45
C PHE A 299 -4.38 -19.93 -4.09
N GLY A 300 -3.34 -20.03 -3.28
CA GLY A 300 -3.42 -20.43 -1.87
C GLY A 300 -2.19 -19.94 -1.13
N ALA A 301 -2.38 -19.44 0.10
CA ALA A 301 -1.27 -19.03 0.95
C ALA A 301 -0.68 -20.25 1.65
N PHE A 302 0.58 -20.54 1.35
CA PHE A 302 1.33 -21.67 1.88
C PHE A 302 2.43 -21.21 2.82
N TRP A 303 2.43 -21.75 4.03
CA TRP A 303 3.45 -21.55 5.04
C TRP A 303 4.55 -22.60 4.92
N LEU A 304 5.74 -22.19 4.49
CA LEU A 304 6.90 -23.06 4.36
C LEU A 304 7.50 -23.42 5.72
N GLU A 305 7.55 -24.72 6.05
CA GLU A 305 8.11 -25.22 7.31
C GLU A 305 9.46 -25.90 7.14
N GLY A 306 9.69 -26.61 6.03
CA GLY A 306 10.91 -27.38 5.89
C GLY A 306 11.15 -28.00 4.53
N ILE A 307 12.40 -28.41 4.32
CA ILE A 307 12.84 -29.14 3.13
C ILE A 307 13.67 -30.34 3.54
N ASN A 308 13.25 -31.50 3.07
CA ASN A 308 13.94 -32.76 3.21
C ASN A 308 14.62 -33.15 1.90
N GLN A 309 15.95 -33.03 1.86
CA GLN A 309 16.72 -33.30 0.63
C GLN A 309 16.79 -34.79 0.29
N GLY A 310 16.81 -35.67 1.30
CA GLY A 310 16.94 -37.11 1.08
C GLY A 310 15.71 -37.70 0.39
N GLN A 311 14.53 -37.24 0.79
CA GLN A 311 13.24 -37.70 0.26
C GLN A 311 12.66 -36.78 -0.81
N LYS A 312 13.33 -35.65 -1.12
CA LYS A 312 12.82 -34.61 -2.05
C LYS A 312 11.44 -34.12 -1.64
N GLU A 313 11.33 -33.58 -0.43
CA GLU A 313 10.04 -33.11 0.10
C GLU A 313 10.14 -31.63 0.49
N ILE A 314 9.06 -30.91 0.26
CA ILE A 314 8.88 -29.52 0.68
C ILE A 314 7.63 -29.51 1.55
N TRP A 315 7.83 -29.32 2.85
CA TRP A 315 6.78 -29.43 3.86
C TRP A 315 6.29 -28.07 4.30
N GLY A 316 4.99 -28.00 4.55
CA GLY A 316 4.33 -26.82 5.09
C GLY A 316 2.83 -26.98 5.12
N ARG A 317 2.10 -25.89 5.30
CA ARG A 317 0.65 -25.88 5.53
C ARG A 317 -0.02 -24.79 4.72
N PHE A 318 -1.25 -24.99 4.28
CA PHE A 318 -2.07 -23.85 3.88
C PHE A 318 -2.49 -23.06 5.12
N ILE A 319 -2.49 -21.74 5.01
CA ILE A 319 -2.91 -20.81 6.07
C ILE A 319 -4.03 -19.92 5.55
N GLU A 320 -4.90 -19.47 6.46
CA GLU A 320 -5.84 -18.39 6.17
C GLU A 320 -5.03 -17.09 6.14
N PHE A 321 -5.00 -16.40 4.99
CA PHE A 321 -4.17 -15.21 4.84
C PHE A 321 -4.99 -14.02 4.39
N ASP A 322 -5.00 -12.99 5.23
CA ASP A 322 -5.51 -11.66 4.89
C ASP A 322 -4.41 -10.84 4.22
N PHE A 323 -4.69 -10.41 3.00
CA PHE A 323 -3.89 -9.51 2.21
C PHE A 323 -4.04 -8.08 2.78
N PRO A 324 -3.02 -7.54 3.49
CA PRO A 324 -3.16 -6.22 4.06
C PRO A 324 -3.35 -5.20 2.94
N GLY A 325 -4.20 -4.19 3.16
CA GLY A 325 -4.46 -3.12 2.19
C GLY A 325 -4.93 -3.56 0.80
N GLY A 326 -5.44 -4.79 0.64
CA GLY A 326 -6.05 -5.29 -0.59
C GLY A 326 -7.47 -4.77 -0.79
N ASP A 327 -7.91 -4.66 -2.05
CA ASP A 327 -9.30 -4.31 -2.37
C ASP A 327 -10.23 -5.50 -2.07
N PRO A 328 -11.19 -5.38 -1.14
CA PRO A 328 -12.14 -6.44 -0.83
C PRO A 328 -13.01 -6.82 -2.04
N ASN A 329 -13.14 -5.94 -3.03
CA ASN A 329 -13.91 -6.16 -4.26
C ASN A 329 -13.10 -6.81 -5.40
N SER A 330 -11.83 -7.17 -5.17
CA SER A 330 -11.04 -7.87 -6.18
C SER A 330 -11.58 -9.29 -6.44
N GLN A 331 -11.31 -9.87 -7.61
CA GLN A 331 -11.71 -11.28 -7.88
C GLN A 331 -10.94 -12.29 -7.00
N LEU A 332 -9.86 -11.85 -6.34
CA LEU A 332 -9.02 -12.68 -5.49
C LEU A 332 -9.74 -13.10 -4.20
N THR A 333 -10.60 -12.26 -3.62
CA THR A 333 -11.28 -12.53 -2.33
C THR A 333 -12.24 -13.72 -2.36
N TYR A 334 -12.92 -13.97 -3.48
CA TYR A 334 -13.97 -15.00 -3.54
C TYR A 334 -13.48 -16.39 -3.99
N SER A 335 -12.31 -16.47 -4.63
CA SER A 335 -11.90 -17.65 -5.40
C SER A 335 -10.57 -18.28 -4.96
N SER A 336 -9.72 -17.53 -4.23
CA SER A 336 -8.31 -17.89 -4.05
C SER A 336 -7.91 -18.29 -2.62
N GLY A 337 -8.84 -18.34 -1.66
CA GLY A 337 -8.53 -18.63 -0.26
C GLY A 337 -7.56 -17.62 0.39
N ILE A 338 -7.31 -16.50 -0.30
CA ILE A 338 -6.62 -15.30 0.17
C ILE A 338 -7.72 -14.25 0.32
N PHE A 339 -7.79 -13.64 1.49
CA PHE A 339 -8.82 -12.68 1.85
C PHE A 339 -8.25 -11.25 1.76
N ALA A 340 -9.11 -10.26 1.56
CA ALA A 340 -8.76 -8.85 1.70
C ALA A 340 -9.86 -8.24 2.55
N THR A 341 -9.46 -7.57 3.62
CA THR A 341 -10.39 -7.06 4.63
C THR A 341 -10.19 -5.55 4.76
N GLU A 342 -11.27 -4.80 4.56
CA GLU A 342 -11.31 -3.35 4.77
C GLU A 342 -12.16 -3.04 6.00
N MET A 343 -11.63 -2.21 6.90
CA MET A 343 -12.40 -1.68 8.01
C MET A 343 -13.27 -0.52 7.52
N VAL A 344 -14.57 -0.76 7.37
CA VAL A 344 -15.54 0.30 7.10
C VAL A 344 -15.75 1.09 8.41
N ARG A 345 -15.26 2.34 8.46
CA ARG A 345 -15.46 3.27 9.60
C ARG A 345 -16.65 4.21 9.36
#